data_AF-A0A2V7GMI6-F1
#
_entry.id   AF-A0A2V7GMI6-F1
#
_cell.length_a   1.000
_cell.length_b   1.000
_cell.length_c   1.000
_cell.angle_alpha   90.00
_cell.angle_beta   90.00
_cell.angle_gamma   90.00
#
_symmetry.space_group_name_H-M   'P 1'
#
loop_
_entity.id
_entity.type
_entity.pdbx_description
1 polymer ?
#
loop_
_entity_poly.entity_id
_entity_poly.type
_entity_poly.pdbx_seq_one_letter_code
_entity_poly.pdbx_strand_id
1 'polypeptide(L)'
;MDVSPEHQVGHARERFQLQDYYGAIHLLEDVVASGRAFADAHHLLGLSYSLAGQPDKALSQFDRALGLNPNYVEALIHRALVLNELGREDEAIACLSRAGSVGGEARQGFPAHVAAKLANQHAALGEAYYEAGGMVEAIEEYQAALSLGPAFHDLRYKLGRLLLEAGRVLDAREEFEIIVRQRPHFTDAAAMLGLACYLAGDGLAARTVWEECRERRPEDPRVEAYLAMLKRSDSAAEPAPKPARAARRKRA
;
A
#
# COMPACT_ATOMS: atom_id res chain seq x y z
N MET A 1 -1.96 39.69 -22.54
CA MET A 1 -2.94 39.22 -21.54
C MET A 1 -2.15 38.48 -20.49
N ASP A 2 -2.09 39.00 -19.27
CA ASP A 2 -1.30 38.42 -18.19
C ASP A 2 -2.08 37.21 -17.64
N VAL A 3 -1.67 36.01 -18.03
CA VAL A 3 -2.34 34.76 -17.62
C VAL A 3 -1.97 34.52 -16.16
N SER A 4 -2.96 34.34 -15.27
CA SER A 4 -2.67 34.10 -13.85
C SER A 4 -1.73 32.89 -13.70
N PRO A 5 -0.71 32.95 -12.80
CA PRO A 5 0.15 31.82 -12.50
C PRO A 5 -0.61 30.53 -12.15
N GLU A 6 -1.79 30.63 -11.53
CA GLU A 6 -2.64 29.46 -11.24
C GLU A 6 -3.15 28.78 -12.51
N HIS A 7 -3.47 29.57 -13.53
CA HIS A 7 -3.94 29.08 -14.83
C HIS A 7 -2.79 28.41 -15.61
N GLN A 8 -1.58 28.97 -15.53
CA GLN A 8 -0.38 28.37 -16.12
C GLN A 8 -0.01 27.03 -15.44
N VAL A 9 -0.16 26.92 -14.11
CA VAL A 9 0.00 25.63 -13.41
C VAL A 9 -1.08 24.62 -13.83
N GLY A 10 -2.31 25.07 -14.05
CA GLY A 10 -3.38 24.23 -14.63
C GLY A 10 -2.98 23.64 -15.99
N HIS A 11 -2.51 24.48 -16.90
CA HIS A 11 -2.03 24.05 -18.22
C HIS A 11 -0.80 23.13 -18.14
N ALA A 12 0.11 23.40 -17.20
CA ALA A 12 1.25 22.52 -16.98
C ALA A 12 0.82 21.13 -16.48
N ARG A 13 -0.21 21.06 -15.61
CA ARG A 13 -0.78 19.77 -15.16
C ARG A 13 -1.42 19.00 -16.32
N GLU A 14 -2.12 19.69 -17.23
CA GLU A 14 -2.68 19.04 -18.42
C GLU A 14 -1.59 18.45 -19.31
N ARG A 15 -0.52 19.21 -19.57
CA ARG A 15 0.64 18.70 -20.33
C ARG A 15 1.32 17.53 -19.64
N PHE A 16 1.49 17.61 -18.32
CA PHE A 16 2.03 16.52 -17.51
C PHE A 16 1.19 15.24 -17.64
N GLN A 17 -0.15 15.35 -17.61
CA GLN A 17 -1.05 14.21 -17.82
C GLN A 17 -0.94 13.60 -19.22
N LEU A 18 -0.66 14.43 -20.22
CA LEU A 18 -0.38 14.00 -21.60
C LEU A 18 1.05 13.47 -21.79
N GLN A 19 1.83 13.33 -20.71
CA GLN A 19 3.24 12.94 -20.73
C GLN A 19 4.15 13.90 -21.51
N ASP A 20 3.69 15.12 -21.80
CA ASP A 20 4.48 16.21 -22.33
C ASP A 20 5.25 16.90 -21.20
N TYR A 21 6.25 16.19 -20.66
CA TYR A 21 7.03 16.66 -19.51
C TYR A 21 7.84 17.91 -19.84
N TYR A 22 8.40 18.02 -21.05
CA TYR A 22 9.12 19.22 -21.48
C TYR A 22 8.20 20.43 -21.63
N GLY A 23 7.00 20.24 -22.18
CA GLY A 23 6.02 21.30 -22.25
C GLY A 23 5.47 21.71 -20.88
N ALA A 24 5.36 20.77 -19.93
CA ALA A 24 5.03 21.07 -18.53
C ALA A 24 6.17 21.85 -17.83
N ILE A 25 7.42 21.43 -18.03
CA ILE A 25 8.62 22.13 -17.51
C ILE A 25 8.62 23.58 -17.97
N HIS A 26 8.48 23.84 -19.27
CA HIS A 26 8.50 25.21 -19.80
C HIS A 26 7.47 26.11 -19.11
N LEU A 27 6.23 25.63 -18.97
CA LEU A 27 5.17 26.42 -18.33
C LEU A 27 5.44 26.65 -16.84
N LEU A 28 6.00 25.65 -16.15
CA LEU A 28 6.30 25.73 -14.73
C LEU A 28 7.53 26.60 -14.44
N GLU A 29 8.52 26.62 -15.33
CA GLU A 29 9.66 27.53 -15.25
C GLU A 29 9.23 28.99 -15.33
N ASP A 30 8.31 29.31 -16.23
CA ASP A 30 7.71 30.64 -16.33
C ASP A 30 6.97 31.02 -15.03
N VAL A 31 6.21 30.08 -14.47
CA VAL A 31 5.47 30.27 -13.20
C VAL A 31 6.43 30.56 -12.06
N VAL A 32 7.49 29.75 -11.89
CA VAL A 32 8.42 29.95 -10.77
C VAL A 32 9.28 31.21 -10.95
N ALA A 33 9.61 31.58 -12.19
CA ALA A 33 10.33 32.81 -12.51
C ALA A 33 9.51 34.08 -12.22
N SER A 34 8.17 33.99 -12.27
CA SER A 34 7.27 35.12 -11.96
C SER A 34 7.24 35.52 -10.48
N GLY A 35 7.93 34.79 -9.60
CA GLY A 35 8.00 35.06 -8.15
C GLY A 35 6.74 34.70 -7.36
N ARG A 36 5.70 34.17 -8.02
CA ARG A 36 4.45 33.68 -7.41
C ARG A 36 4.45 32.17 -7.18
N ALA A 37 5.63 31.59 -6.95
CA ALA A 37 5.79 30.16 -6.77
C ALA A 37 5.23 29.68 -5.42
N PHE A 38 4.43 28.63 -5.46
CA PHE A 38 3.94 27.91 -4.29
C PHE A 38 4.46 26.46 -4.33
N ALA A 39 4.43 25.77 -3.19
CA ALA A 39 5.06 24.47 -3.02
C ALA A 39 4.66 23.45 -4.11
N ASP A 40 3.38 23.44 -4.53
CA ASP A 40 2.88 22.54 -5.58
C ASP A 40 3.48 22.78 -6.96
N ALA A 41 3.80 24.04 -7.31
CA ALA A 41 4.40 24.36 -8.61
C ALA A 41 5.84 23.81 -8.67
N HIS A 42 6.61 23.99 -7.59
CA HIS A 42 7.94 23.40 -7.46
C HIS A 42 7.88 21.87 -7.41
N HIS A 43 6.91 21.29 -6.70
CA HIS A 43 6.71 19.84 -6.67
C HIS A 43 6.41 19.25 -8.05
N LEU A 44 5.48 19.84 -8.79
CA LEU A 44 5.13 19.39 -10.13
C LEU A 44 6.29 19.60 -11.12
N LEU A 45 7.06 20.69 -10.98
CA LEU A 45 8.25 20.92 -11.78
C LEU A 45 9.33 19.87 -11.47
N GLY A 46 9.51 19.52 -10.20
CA GLY A 46 10.40 18.45 -9.77
C GLY A 46 10.02 17.10 -10.35
N LEU A 47 8.74 16.73 -10.29
CA LEU A 47 8.21 15.53 -10.94
C LEU A 47 8.47 15.53 -12.45
N SER A 48 8.20 16.65 -13.12
CA SER A 48 8.40 16.77 -14.56
C SER A 48 9.88 16.60 -14.93
N TYR A 49 10.78 17.14 -14.13
CA TYR A 49 12.23 16.96 -14.31
C TYR A 49 12.69 15.52 -14.09
N SER A 50 12.18 14.84 -13.06
CA SER A 50 12.49 13.43 -12.80
C SER A 50 12.07 12.56 -13.98
N LEU A 51 10.82 12.70 -14.45
CA LEU A 51 10.30 11.93 -15.59
C LEU A 51 10.97 12.29 -16.93
N ALA A 52 11.55 13.49 -17.04
CA ALA A 52 12.37 13.91 -18.18
C ALA A 52 13.85 13.50 -18.08
N GLY A 53 14.22 12.65 -17.11
CA GLY A 53 15.58 12.15 -16.92
C GLY A 53 16.58 13.19 -16.39
N GLN A 54 16.09 14.20 -15.67
CA GLN A 54 16.90 15.29 -15.09
C GLN A 54 16.82 15.28 -13.55
N PRO A 55 17.37 14.25 -12.88
CA PRO A 55 17.19 14.01 -11.45
C PRO A 55 17.76 15.12 -10.56
N ASP A 56 18.91 15.72 -10.90
CA ASP A 56 19.48 16.81 -10.11
C ASP A 56 18.58 18.05 -10.07
N LYS A 57 17.94 18.37 -11.22
CA LYS A 57 16.97 19.46 -11.28
C LYS A 57 15.71 19.08 -10.50
N ALA A 58 15.28 17.83 -10.56
CA ALA A 58 14.15 17.35 -9.77
C ALA A 58 14.36 17.56 -8.27
N LEU A 59 15.52 17.13 -7.75
CA LEU A 59 15.90 17.33 -6.34
C LEU A 59 15.91 18.80 -5.95
N SER A 60 16.48 19.67 -6.79
CA SER A 60 16.50 21.11 -6.52
C SER A 60 15.10 21.69 -6.38
N GLN A 61 14.14 21.24 -7.20
CA GLN A 61 12.76 21.70 -7.13
C GLN A 61 12.02 21.11 -5.94
N PHE A 62 12.27 19.85 -5.56
CA PHE A 62 11.73 19.31 -4.31
C PHE A 62 12.27 20.03 -3.09
N ASP A 63 13.55 20.40 -3.07
CA ASP A 63 14.13 21.22 -1.98
C ASP A 63 13.43 22.59 -1.89
N ARG A 64 13.11 23.22 -3.02
CA ARG A 64 12.33 24.47 -3.05
C ARG A 64 10.91 24.27 -2.53
N ALA A 65 10.23 23.19 -2.94
CA ALA A 65 8.89 22.86 -2.44
C ALA A 65 8.90 22.66 -0.93
N LEU A 66 9.91 21.95 -0.39
CA LEU A 66 10.09 21.71 1.03
C LEU A 66 10.53 22.95 1.82
N GLY A 67 11.25 23.88 1.17
CA GLY A 67 11.55 25.19 1.73
C GLY A 67 10.31 26.06 1.93
N LEU A 68 9.32 25.94 1.04
CA LEU A 68 8.03 26.63 1.15
C LEU A 68 7.05 25.92 2.07
N ASN A 69 7.01 24.59 2.04
CA ASN A 69 6.19 23.76 2.92
C ASN A 69 7.04 22.61 3.50
N PRO A 70 7.62 22.78 4.70
CA PRO A 70 8.43 21.75 5.36
C PRO A 70 7.69 20.45 5.65
N ASN A 71 6.36 20.47 5.65
CA ASN A 71 5.51 19.32 5.94
C ASN A 71 4.86 18.76 4.66
N TYR A 72 5.41 19.08 3.48
CA TYR A 72 4.89 18.56 2.22
C TYR A 72 5.31 17.11 2.00
N VAL A 73 4.47 16.20 2.47
CA VAL A 73 4.68 14.75 2.46
C VAL A 73 5.01 14.25 1.06
N GLU A 74 4.25 14.62 0.04
CA GLU A 74 4.44 14.20 -1.35
C GLU A 74 5.76 14.70 -1.95
N ALA A 75 6.28 15.85 -1.50
CA ALA A 75 7.58 16.35 -1.94
C ALA A 75 8.75 15.63 -1.25
N LEU A 76 8.62 15.28 0.04
CA LEU A 76 9.61 14.46 0.75
C LEU A 76 9.76 13.08 0.08
N ILE A 77 8.63 12.49 -0.28
CA ILE A 77 8.56 11.18 -0.92
C ILE A 77 9.19 11.20 -2.31
N HIS A 78 8.76 12.10 -3.20
CA HIS A 78 9.30 12.11 -4.56
C HIS A 78 10.78 12.48 -4.59
N ARG A 79 11.25 13.28 -3.62
CA ARG A 79 12.67 13.50 -3.40
C ARG A 79 13.41 12.21 -3.03
N ALA A 80 12.86 11.40 -2.12
CA ALA A 80 13.44 10.12 -1.74
C ALA A 80 13.53 9.12 -2.90
N LEU A 81 12.50 9.04 -3.75
CA LEU A 81 12.51 8.20 -4.95
C LEU A 81 13.66 8.58 -5.88
N VAL A 82 13.81 9.87 -6.19
CA VAL A 82 14.90 10.36 -7.04
C VAL A 82 16.27 10.13 -6.38
N LEU A 83 16.39 10.28 -5.06
CA LEU A 83 17.63 9.97 -4.34
C LEU A 83 18.00 8.48 -4.43
N ASN A 84 17.01 7.59 -4.34
CA ASN A 84 17.22 6.15 -4.48
C ASN A 84 17.68 5.78 -5.89
N GLU A 85 17.08 6.37 -6.93
CA GLU A 85 17.51 6.21 -8.33
C GLU A 85 18.98 6.65 -8.53
N LEU A 86 19.46 7.61 -7.74
CA LEU A 86 20.84 8.08 -7.74
C LEU A 86 21.78 7.29 -6.82
N GLY A 87 21.28 6.26 -6.11
CA GLY A 87 22.05 5.48 -5.14
C GLY A 87 22.38 6.24 -3.83
N ARG A 88 21.64 7.32 -3.53
CA ARG A 88 21.78 8.13 -2.31
C ARG A 88 20.83 7.63 -1.22
N GLU A 89 20.98 6.37 -0.85
CA GLU A 89 20.07 5.63 0.03
C GLU A 89 19.87 6.30 1.40
N ASP A 90 20.95 6.76 2.05
CA ASP A 90 20.87 7.40 3.37
C ASP A 90 19.98 8.64 3.37
N GLU A 91 20.07 9.47 2.33
CA GLU A 91 19.26 10.68 2.18
C GLU A 91 17.82 10.35 1.80
N ALA A 92 17.61 9.28 1.02
CA ALA A 92 16.28 8.78 0.72
C ALA A 92 15.58 8.36 2.02
N ILE A 93 16.20 7.48 2.82
CA ILE A 93 15.67 7.01 4.11
C ILE A 93 15.33 8.18 5.04
N ALA A 94 16.20 9.20 5.12
CA ALA A 94 15.94 10.39 5.93
C ALA A 94 14.69 11.16 5.46
N CYS A 95 14.48 11.29 4.15
CA CYS A 95 13.26 11.87 3.59
C CYS A 95 12.02 11.04 3.93
N LEU A 96 12.11 9.71 3.86
CA LEU A 96 11.00 8.82 4.16
C LEU A 96 10.60 8.85 5.63
N SER A 97 11.58 8.80 6.53
CA SER A 97 11.35 8.91 7.97
C SER A 97 10.66 10.23 8.32
N ARG A 98 11.02 11.32 7.64
CA ARG A 98 10.37 12.63 7.82
C ARG A 98 8.96 12.67 7.23
N ALA A 99 8.70 11.98 6.12
CA ALA A 99 7.36 11.89 5.56
C ALA A 99 6.40 11.15 6.51
N GLY A 100 6.86 10.02 7.09
CA GLY A 100 6.11 9.24 8.07
C GLY A 100 5.78 10.02 9.34
N SER A 101 6.71 10.84 9.85
CA SER A 101 6.47 11.63 11.07
C SER A 101 5.47 12.77 10.87
N VAL A 102 5.39 13.36 9.68
CA VAL A 102 4.41 14.40 9.35
C VAL A 102 3.02 13.80 9.10
N GLY A 103 2.95 12.60 8.50
CA GLY A 103 1.69 11.92 8.20
C GLY A 103 0.90 11.41 9.41
N GLY A 104 1.52 11.38 10.59
CA GLY A 104 0.92 10.87 11.84
C GLY A 104 -0.12 11.78 12.50
N GLU A 105 -0.13 13.09 12.23
CA GLU A 105 -0.92 14.06 13.02
C GLU A 105 -2.11 14.71 12.29
N ALA A 106 -2.16 14.71 10.95
CA ALA A 106 -3.11 15.54 10.20
C ALA A 106 -4.09 14.76 9.31
N ARG A 107 -5.06 14.04 9.90
CA ARG A 107 -6.08 13.32 9.09
C ARG A 107 -7.52 13.43 9.59
N GLN A 108 -7.96 14.64 9.93
CA GLN A 108 -9.40 14.93 10.06
C GLN A 108 -9.70 16.30 9.42
N GLY A 109 -10.55 16.33 8.37
CA GLY A 109 -11.09 17.58 7.82
C GLY A 109 -11.12 17.75 6.30
N PHE A 110 -10.58 16.83 5.49
CA PHE A 110 -10.61 16.98 4.03
C PHE A 110 -11.99 16.69 3.43
N PRO A 111 -12.42 17.43 2.38
CA PRO A 111 -13.56 17.03 1.55
C PRO A 111 -13.35 15.63 0.97
N ALA A 112 -14.41 14.82 0.86
CA ALA A 112 -14.33 13.41 0.49
C ALA A 112 -13.54 13.11 -0.81
N HIS A 113 -13.70 13.95 -1.84
CA HIS A 113 -12.97 13.78 -3.11
C HIS A 113 -11.46 14.08 -2.98
N VAL A 114 -11.08 15.01 -2.10
CA VAL A 114 -9.67 15.32 -1.79
C VAL A 114 -9.06 14.19 -0.99
N ALA A 115 -9.76 13.72 0.05
CA ALA A 115 -9.33 12.57 0.85
C ALA A 115 -9.14 11.31 -0.01
N ALA A 116 -10.04 11.06 -0.96
CA ALA A 116 -9.93 9.95 -1.90
C ALA A 116 -8.70 10.07 -2.82
N LYS A 117 -8.44 11.27 -3.35
CA LYS A 117 -7.26 11.50 -4.20
C LYS A 117 -5.96 11.32 -3.43
N LEU A 118 -5.90 11.85 -2.20
CA LEU A 118 -4.73 11.72 -1.34
C LEU A 118 -4.52 10.26 -0.89
N ALA A 119 -5.60 9.54 -0.58
CA ALA A 119 -5.53 8.11 -0.30
C ALA A 119 -4.95 7.32 -1.49
N ASN A 120 -5.36 7.64 -2.71
CA ASN A 120 -4.81 7.01 -3.92
C ASN A 120 -3.32 7.33 -4.12
N GLN A 121 -2.86 8.52 -3.74
CA GLN A 121 -1.43 8.88 -3.81
C GLN A 121 -0.61 8.08 -2.80
N HIS A 122 -1.08 7.98 -1.55
CA HIS A 122 -0.47 7.09 -0.55
C HIS A 122 -0.46 5.63 -1.03
N ALA A 123 -1.55 5.13 -1.63
CA ALA A 123 -1.59 3.77 -2.16
C ALA A 123 -0.60 3.54 -3.31
N ALA A 124 -0.47 4.49 -4.24
CA ALA A 124 0.49 4.41 -5.34
C ALA A 124 1.93 4.38 -4.81
N LEU A 125 2.20 5.12 -3.74
CA LEU A 125 3.49 5.10 -3.09
C LEU A 125 3.76 3.82 -2.32
N GLY A 126 2.78 3.30 -1.59
CA GLY A 126 2.89 2.01 -0.92
C GLY A 126 3.21 0.88 -1.91
N GLU A 127 2.64 0.94 -3.12
CA GLU A 127 3.02 0.03 -4.22
C GLU A 127 4.49 0.23 -4.64
N ALA A 128 4.93 1.47 -4.83
CA ALA A 128 6.32 1.75 -5.21
C ALA A 128 7.33 1.28 -4.14
N TYR A 129 7.03 1.47 -2.84
CA TYR A 129 7.87 0.90 -1.78
C TYR A 129 7.89 -0.62 -1.80
N TYR A 130 6.74 -1.25 -2.03
CA TYR A 130 6.66 -2.70 -2.12
C TYR A 130 7.50 -3.24 -3.28
N GLU A 131 7.40 -2.64 -4.46
CA GLU A 131 8.23 -3.01 -5.63
C GLU A 131 9.72 -2.78 -5.38
N ALA A 132 10.07 -1.78 -4.58
CA ALA A 132 11.45 -1.51 -4.15
C ALA A 132 11.93 -2.41 -2.98
N GLY A 133 11.07 -3.28 -2.44
CA GLY A 133 11.38 -4.14 -1.30
C GLY A 133 11.26 -3.47 0.09
N GLY A 134 10.83 -2.21 0.15
CA GLY A 134 10.55 -1.46 1.38
C GLY A 134 9.22 -1.88 2.00
N MET A 135 9.18 -3.05 2.65
CA MET A 135 7.93 -3.61 3.15
C MET A 135 7.33 -2.82 4.33
N VAL A 136 8.16 -2.21 5.17
CA VAL A 136 7.68 -1.41 6.31
C VAL A 136 7.02 -0.13 5.82
N GLU A 137 7.69 0.58 4.93
CA GLU A 137 7.23 1.83 4.32
C GLU A 137 5.97 1.58 3.49
N ALA A 138 5.90 0.46 2.75
CA ALA A 138 4.69 0.07 2.03
C ALA A 138 3.49 -0.05 2.97
N ILE A 139 3.63 -0.75 4.09
CA ILE A 139 2.57 -0.92 5.09
C ILE A 139 2.13 0.43 5.66
N GLU A 140 3.07 1.30 6.01
CA GLU A 140 2.78 2.64 6.53
C GLU A 140 1.96 3.48 5.55
N GLU A 141 2.30 3.41 4.26
CA GLU A 141 1.57 4.14 3.21
C GLU A 141 0.17 3.59 2.95
N TYR A 142 -0.01 2.27 3.02
CA TYR A 142 -1.36 1.69 2.94
C TYR A 142 -2.22 2.04 4.16
N GLN A 143 -1.62 2.09 5.35
CA GLN A 143 -2.31 2.57 6.57
C GLN A 143 -2.65 4.06 6.44
N ALA A 144 -1.74 4.85 5.88
CA ALA A 144 -1.96 6.24 5.57
C ALA A 144 -3.17 6.45 4.64
N ALA A 145 -3.22 5.69 3.55
CA ALA A 145 -4.34 5.72 2.63
C ALA A 145 -5.68 5.37 3.32
N LEU A 146 -5.69 4.34 4.16
CA LEU A 146 -6.91 3.89 4.86
C LEU A 146 -7.36 4.82 5.98
N SER A 147 -6.47 5.59 6.57
CA SER A 147 -6.86 6.63 7.52
C SER A 147 -7.52 7.84 6.85
N LEU A 148 -7.27 8.08 5.56
CA LEU A 148 -7.99 9.07 4.75
C LEU A 148 -9.29 8.51 4.16
N GLY A 149 -9.29 7.23 3.81
CA GLY A 149 -10.46 6.54 3.26
C GLY A 149 -10.64 5.14 3.84
N PRO A 150 -11.32 5.01 4.99
CA PRO A 150 -11.48 3.72 5.64
C PRO A 150 -12.31 2.70 4.84
N ALA A 151 -13.11 3.18 3.88
CA ALA A 151 -13.99 2.37 3.04
C ALA A 151 -13.30 1.78 1.79
N PHE A 152 -12.02 2.08 1.55
CA PHE A 152 -11.28 1.52 0.41
C PHE A 152 -10.87 0.06 0.66
N HIS A 153 -11.81 -0.86 0.44
CA HIS A 153 -11.61 -2.30 0.69
C HIS A 153 -10.56 -2.96 -0.19
N ASP A 154 -10.32 -2.42 -1.39
CA ASP A 154 -9.23 -2.79 -2.28
C ASP A 154 -7.87 -2.45 -1.67
N LEU A 155 -7.71 -1.23 -1.13
CA LEU A 155 -6.49 -0.83 -0.41
C LEU A 155 -6.31 -1.62 0.88
N ARG A 156 -7.40 -1.89 1.60
CA ARG A 156 -7.40 -2.73 2.80
C ARG A 156 -6.98 -4.17 2.49
N TYR A 157 -7.44 -4.71 1.36
CA TYR A 157 -7.04 -6.03 0.90
C TYR A 157 -5.54 -6.09 0.58
N LYS A 158 -4.98 -5.06 -0.06
CA LYS A 158 -3.54 -4.95 -0.31
C LYS A 158 -2.74 -4.86 0.99
N LEU A 159 -3.18 -4.02 1.94
CA LEU A 159 -2.56 -3.93 3.27
C LEU A 159 -2.53 -5.30 3.97
N GLY A 160 -3.67 -6.00 4.02
CA GLY A 160 -3.74 -7.32 4.63
C GLY A 160 -2.77 -8.33 4.01
N ARG A 161 -2.57 -8.29 2.69
CA ARG A 161 -1.59 -9.13 2.00
C ARG A 161 -0.14 -8.79 2.39
N LEU A 162 0.19 -7.51 2.43
CA LEU A 162 1.52 -7.06 2.86
C LEU A 162 1.80 -7.44 4.32
N LEU A 163 0.80 -7.32 5.20
CA LEU A 163 0.92 -7.74 6.59
C LEU A 163 1.16 -9.25 6.71
N LEU A 164 0.53 -10.10 5.88
CA LEU A 164 0.84 -11.52 5.82
C LEU A 164 2.28 -11.79 5.38
N GLU A 165 2.74 -11.09 4.34
CA GLU A 165 4.11 -11.22 3.84
C GLU A 165 5.16 -10.78 4.87
N ALA A 166 4.83 -9.76 5.66
CA ALA A 166 5.63 -9.30 6.80
C ALA A 166 5.53 -10.19 8.05
N GLY A 167 4.76 -11.28 8.02
CA GLY A 167 4.53 -12.15 9.17
C GLY A 167 3.65 -11.54 10.28
N ARG A 168 3.04 -10.37 10.03
CA ARG A 168 2.10 -9.70 10.94
C ARG A 168 0.70 -10.28 10.80
N VAL A 169 0.59 -11.58 11.10
CA VAL A 169 -0.59 -12.41 10.80
C VAL A 169 -1.85 -11.91 11.51
N LEU A 170 -1.75 -11.49 12.78
CA LEU A 170 -2.91 -11.03 13.56
C LEU A 170 -3.47 -9.72 12.98
N ASP A 171 -2.59 -8.77 12.63
CA ASP A 171 -2.99 -7.51 12.02
C ASP A 171 -3.66 -7.76 10.65
N ALA A 172 -3.09 -8.65 9.84
CA ALA A 172 -3.68 -9.03 8.56
C ALA A 172 -5.09 -9.63 8.72
N ARG A 173 -5.28 -10.48 9.73
CA ARG A 173 -6.59 -11.08 10.04
C ARG A 173 -7.63 -10.00 10.31
N GLU A 174 -7.31 -9.03 11.17
CA GLU A 174 -8.22 -7.92 11.49
C GLU A 174 -8.62 -7.13 10.24
N GLU A 175 -7.66 -6.85 9.35
CA GLU A 175 -7.94 -6.15 8.10
C GLU A 175 -8.88 -6.92 7.17
N PHE A 176 -8.69 -8.24 7.02
CA PHE A 176 -9.58 -9.07 6.20
C PHE A 176 -10.97 -9.25 6.85
N GLU A 177 -11.06 -9.34 8.17
CA GLU A 177 -12.35 -9.41 8.89
C GLU A 177 -13.20 -8.17 8.63
N ILE A 178 -12.60 -6.97 8.62
CA ILE A 178 -13.30 -5.73 8.29
C ILE A 178 -13.89 -5.81 6.88
N ILE A 179 -13.11 -6.29 5.90
CA ILE A 179 -13.57 -6.43 4.52
C ILE A 179 -14.72 -7.43 4.43
N VAL A 180 -14.58 -8.63 5.02
CA VAL A 180 -15.60 -9.69 4.94
C VAL A 180 -16.90 -9.26 5.64
N ARG A 181 -16.80 -8.55 6.78
CA ARG A 181 -17.96 -8.03 7.50
C ARG A 181 -18.77 -7.03 6.66
N GLN A 182 -18.09 -6.17 5.90
CA GLN A 182 -18.73 -5.13 5.09
C GLN A 182 -19.09 -5.61 3.69
N ARG A 183 -18.36 -6.59 3.17
CA ARG A 183 -18.56 -7.24 1.86
C ARG A 183 -18.50 -8.76 1.99
N PRO A 184 -19.57 -9.41 2.47
CA PRO A 184 -19.62 -10.87 2.64
C PRO A 184 -19.41 -11.65 1.32
N HIS A 185 -19.67 -11.03 0.18
CA HIS A 185 -19.51 -11.62 -1.14
C HIS A 185 -18.10 -11.46 -1.73
N PHE A 186 -17.18 -10.77 -1.05
CA PHE A 186 -15.80 -10.63 -1.49
C PHE A 186 -15.00 -11.89 -1.15
N THR A 187 -15.12 -12.91 -1.99
CA THR A 187 -14.55 -14.25 -1.76
C THR A 187 -13.03 -14.26 -1.67
N ASP A 188 -12.31 -13.37 -2.37
CA ASP A 188 -10.85 -13.31 -2.26
C ASP A 188 -10.40 -12.85 -0.86
N ALA A 189 -11.05 -11.84 -0.30
CA ALA A 189 -10.80 -11.39 1.06
C ALA A 189 -11.16 -12.47 2.09
N ALA A 190 -12.25 -13.21 1.87
CA ALA A 190 -12.61 -14.34 2.72
C ALA A 190 -11.59 -15.49 2.64
N ALA A 191 -11.09 -15.82 1.44
CA ALA A 191 -10.03 -16.81 1.28
C ALA A 191 -8.74 -16.40 2.02
N MET A 192 -8.36 -15.12 1.96
CA MET A 192 -7.22 -14.57 2.70
C MET A 192 -7.47 -14.51 4.22
N LEU A 193 -8.70 -14.24 4.67
CA LEU A 193 -9.07 -14.34 6.08
C LEU A 193 -8.85 -15.76 6.60
N GLY A 194 -9.31 -16.78 5.87
CA GLY A 194 -9.08 -18.17 6.25
C GLY A 194 -7.58 -18.50 6.33
N LEU A 195 -6.76 -17.97 5.41
CA LEU A 195 -5.31 -18.12 5.45
C LEU A 195 -4.69 -17.43 6.68
N ALA A 196 -5.13 -16.22 7.01
CA ALA A 196 -4.68 -15.51 8.20
C ALA A 196 -5.05 -16.26 9.48
N CYS A 197 -6.27 -16.82 9.57
CA CYS A 197 -6.69 -17.67 10.69
C CYS A 197 -5.81 -18.92 10.82
N TYR A 198 -5.54 -19.60 9.71
CA TYR A 198 -4.68 -20.79 9.70
C TYR A 198 -3.26 -20.47 10.19
N LEU A 199 -2.65 -19.41 9.67
CA LEU A 199 -1.31 -18.96 10.08
C LEU A 199 -1.28 -18.49 11.54
N ALA A 200 -2.39 -17.99 12.08
CA ALA A 200 -2.54 -17.65 13.49
C ALA A 200 -2.73 -18.89 14.40
N GLY A 201 -2.78 -20.09 13.83
CA GLY A 201 -3.02 -21.35 14.55
C GLY A 201 -4.49 -21.69 14.78
N ASP A 202 -5.43 -20.91 14.23
CA ASP A 202 -6.86 -21.16 14.31
C ASP A 202 -7.36 -21.91 13.07
N GLY A 203 -7.02 -23.20 13.03
CA GLY A 203 -7.42 -24.10 11.94
C GLY A 203 -8.94 -24.30 11.85
N LEU A 204 -9.67 -24.15 12.97
CA LEU A 204 -11.12 -24.29 12.99
C LEU A 204 -11.79 -23.09 12.31
N ALA A 205 -11.40 -21.87 12.65
CA ALA A 205 -11.89 -20.67 11.97
C ALA A 205 -11.51 -20.68 10.48
N ALA A 206 -10.27 -21.08 10.16
CA ALA A 206 -9.82 -21.22 8.78
C ALA A 206 -10.71 -22.17 7.96
N ARG A 207 -11.01 -23.35 8.52
CA ARG A 207 -11.92 -24.33 7.90
C ARG A 207 -13.28 -23.72 7.61
N THR A 208 -13.92 -23.14 8.63
CA THR A 208 -15.26 -22.56 8.50
C THR A 208 -15.31 -21.53 7.38
N VAL A 209 -14.35 -20.60 7.35
CA VAL A 209 -14.29 -19.55 6.33
C VAL A 209 -14.09 -20.14 4.92
N TRP A 210 -13.19 -21.11 4.76
CA TRP A 210 -12.94 -21.72 3.46
C TRP A 210 -14.09 -22.62 2.98
N GLU A 211 -14.80 -23.30 3.88
CA GLU A 211 -16.00 -24.06 3.52
C GLU A 211 -17.13 -23.14 3.05
N GLU A 212 -17.36 -22.01 3.73
CA GLU A 212 -18.28 -20.98 3.23
C GLU A 212 -17.85 -20.41 1.87
N CYS A 213 -16.55 -20.20 1.66
CA CYS A 213 -16.03 -19.76 0.36
C CYS A 213 -16.33 -20.79 -0.73
N ARG A 214 -16.15 -22.08 -0.44
CA ARG A 214 -16.43 -23.18 -1.37
C ARG A 214 -17.92 -23.28 -1.70
N GLU A 215 -18.82 -23.06 -0.74
CA GLU A 215 -20.26 -23.02 -1.03
C GLU A 215 -20.63 -21.91 -2.01
N ARG A 216 -19.96 -20.75 -1.92
CA ARG A 216 -20.18 -19.60 -2.82
C ARG A 216 -19.51 -19.79 -4.18
N ARG A 217 -18.31 -20.38 -4.21
CA ARG A 217 -17.52 -20.65 -5.43
C ARG A 217 -16.91 -22.06 -5.35
N PRO A 218 -17.65 -23.10 -5.78
CA PRO A 218 -17.19 -24.48 -5.68
C PRO A 218 -15.95 -24.82 -6.51
N GLU A 219 -15.62 -23.98 -7.49
CA GLU A 219 -14.52 -24.19 -8.43
C GLU A 219 -13.31 -23.26 -8.16
N ASP A 220 -13.22 -22.59 -7.00
CA ASP A 220 -12.04 -21.78 -6.67
C ASP A 220 -10.85 -22.72 -6.29
N PRO A 221 -9.83 -22.87 -7.17
CA PRO A 221 -8.74 -23.82 -6.94
C PRO A 221 -7.88 -23.45 -5.73
N ARG A 222 -7.86 -22.18 -5.33
CA ARG A 222 -7.10 -21.69 -4.18
C ARG A 222 -7.76 -22.17 -2.88
N VAL A 223 -9.09 -22.09 -2.79
CA VAL A 223 -9.85 -22.55 -1.61
C VAL A 223 -9.71 -24.07 -1.44
N GLU A 224 -9.78 -24.82 -2.54
CA GLU A 224 -9.54 -26.27 -2.52
C GLU A 224 -8.12 -26.62 -2.06
N ALA A 225 -7.11 -25.89 -2.55
CA ALA A 225 -5.73 -26.06 -2.11
C ALA A 225 -5.57 -25.79 -0.60
N TYR A 226 -6.22 -24.76 -0.07
CA TYR A 226 -6.19 -24.44 1.36
C TYR A 226 -6.88 -25.50 2.23
N LEU A 227 -8.05 -25.98 1.82
CA LEU A 227 -8.75 -27.06 2.52
C LEU A 227 -7.95 -28.37 2.49
N ALA A 228 -7.27 -28.67 1.38
CA ALA A 228 -6.37 -29.82 1.27
C ALA A 228 -5.13 -29.67 2.17
N MET A 229 -4.55 -28.46 2.25
CA MET A 229 -3.44 -28.14 3.14
C MET A 229 -3.83 -28.37 4.60
N LEU A 230 -4.98 -27.88 5.03
CA LEU A 230 -5.49 -28.06 6.39
C LEU A 230 -5.73 -29.52 6.75
N LYS A 231 -6.31 -30.33 5.84
CA LYS A 231 -6.50 -31.77 6.08
C LYS A 231 -5.17 -32.50 6.31
N ARG A 232 -4.13 -32.11 5.59
CA ARG A 232 -2.79 -32.69 5.76
C ARG A 232 -2.19 -32.32 7.11
N SER A 233 -2.31 -31.07 7.55
CA SER A 233 -1.83 -30.66 8.88
C SER A 233 -2.57 -31.39 10.01
N ASP A 234 -3.89 -31.57 9.90
CA ASP A 234 -4.69 -32.29 10.89
C ASP A 234 -4.30 -33.77 10.97
N SER A 235 -4.10 -34.42 9.82
CA SER A 235 -3.67 -35.82 9.76
C SER A 235 -2.26 -36.06 10.29
N ALA A 236 -1.38 -35.05 10.23
CA ALA A 236 -0.03 -35.12 10.79
C ALA A 236 -0.02 -34.91 12.32
N ALA A 237 -1.06 -34.28 12.87
CA ALA A 237 -1.22 -34.03 14.30
C ALA A 237 -1.89 -35.19 15.06
N GLU A 238 -2.57 -36.12 14.37
CA GLU A 238 -3.15 -37.30 15.01
C GLU A 238 -2.07 -38.27 15.48
N PRO A 239 -2.03 -38.65 16.79
CA PRO A 239 -1.08 -39.66 17.27
C PRO A 239 -1.42 -41.01 16.64
N ALA A 240 -0.39 -41.68 16.09
CA ALA A 240 -0.53 -42.99 15.46
C ALA A 240 -1.36 -43.95 16.33
N PRO A 241 -2.30 -44.73 15.76
CA PRO A 241 -3.15 -45.62 16.53
C PRO A 241 -2.28 -46.60 17.33
N LYS A 242 -2.49 -46.65 18.65
CA LYS A 242 -1.75 -47.57 19.53
C LYS A 242 -1.93 -48.99 19.00
N PRO A 243 -0.85 -49.78 18.83
CA PRO A 243 -0.96 -51.13 18.30
C PRO A 243 -1.90 -51.95 19.20
N ALA A 244 -2.89 -52.59 18.59
CA ALA A 244 -3.87 -53.41 19.29
C ALA A 244 -3.12 -54.48 20.11
N ARG A 245 -3.26 -54.43 21.44
CA ARG A 245 -2.70 -55.45 22.33
C ARG A 245 -3.36 -56.78 21.98
N ALA A 246 -2.63 -57.64 21.27
CA ALA A 246 -3.03 -59.01 21.03
C ALA A 246 -3.26 -59.70 22.38
N ALA A 247 -4.51 -60.03 22.67
CA ALA A 247 -4.90 -60.78 23.85
C ALA A 247 -4.19 -62.14 23.81
N ARG A 248 -3.14 -62.31 24.64
CA ARG A 248 -2.56 -63.62 24.92
C ARG A 248 -3.64 -64.47 25.59
N ARG A 249 -4.30 -65.34 24.81
CA ARG A 249 -5.12 -66.43 25.34
C ARG A 249 -4.23 -67.29 26.24
N LYS A 250 -4.47 -67.26 27.55
CA LYS A 250 -4.00 -68.29 28.47
C LYS A 250 -4.61 -69.61 28.00
N ARG A 251 -3.78 -70.58 27.62
CA ARG A 251 -4.17 -72.00 27.63
C ARG A 251 -3.72 -72.58 28.95
N ALA A 252 -4.67 -73.28 29.57
CA ALA A 252 -4.56 -74.03 30.81
C ALA A 252 -3.54 -75.17 30.72
#